data_AF-A0A4Y2RRZ4-F1
#
_entry.id   AF-A0A4Y2RRZ4-F1
#
_cell.length_a   1.000
_cell.length_b   1.000
_cell.length_c   1.000
_cell.angle_alpha   90.00
_cell.angle_beta   90.00
_cell.angle_gamma   90.00
#
_symmetry.space_group_name_H-M   'P 1'
#
loop_
_entity.id
_entity.type
_entity.pdbx_description
1 polymer ?
#
loop_
_entity_poly.entity_id
_entity_poly.type
_entity_poly.pdbx_seq_one_letter_code
_entity_poly.pdbx_strand_id
1 'polypeptide(L)'
;MQLNSEQRNVVEILLSAVYNNAADTPKCYFLDGPAGTGKTFVYSTLLHTIRGRGNDVIPVASTGIAATLLIGGGRTAHSVFKIPIDLNATSTCNLKPNTKEADMLLKTKLIVWDEAPMTHVHAFLAVDRLLQDLTKCKEPFGGKVIILGGDFRQVLPVILRGSRTLNVASSLKKHALWLKFHKLYLTKIMRALESERDFGAWLLDIGEKKSGSTIQLPLQCYPSIQDPIHQLYSDIDFSSVTPQELKGRAILTVNNELSMEINNKVLEFMPGNETVYKAVDMIMSEDPQDQLTFPEEFLNSLTPTGLPPYELKLKI
;
A
#
# COMPACT_ATOMS: atom_id res chain seq x y z
N MET A 1 11.50 15.13 -15.09
CA MET A 1 11.27 15.67 -13.73
C MET A 1 12.58 15.61 -12.97
N GLN A 2 12.96 16.67 -12.25
CA GLN A 2 14.24 16.73 -11.52
C GLN A 2 13.99 16.51 -10.01
N LEU A 3 14.88 15.78 -9.35
CA LEU A 3 14.85 15.65 -7.89
C LEU A 3 15.04 17.02 -7.23
N ASN A 4 14.24 17.32 -6.22
CA ASN A 4 14.52 18.46 -5.35
C ASN A 4 15.72 18.17 -4.41
N SER A 5 16.16 19.15 -3.63
CA SER A 5 17.33 19.00 -2.74
C SER A 5 17.15 17.90 -1.68
N GLU A 6 15.99 17.83 -1.03
CA GLU A 6 15.69 16.80 -0.01
C GLU A 6 15.71 15.40 -0.63
N GLN A 7 15.04 15.24 -1.78
CA GLN A 7 14.97 13.99 -2.52
C GLN A 7 16.35 13.55 -3.02
N ARG A 8 17.15 14.49 -3.55
CA ARG A 8 18.53 14.22 -3.98
C ARG A 8 19.39 13.73 -2.82
N ASN A 9 19.30 14.40 -1.67
CA ASN A 9 20.02 13.99 -0.46
C ASN A 9 19.66 12.56 -0.04
N VAL A 10 18.36 12.19 -0.04
CA VAL A 10 17.92 10.82 0.24
C VAL A 10 18.54 9.82 -0.74
N VAL A 11 18.50 10.13 -2.05
CA VAL A 11 19.09 9.27 -3.08
C VAL A 11 20.60 9.08 -2.85
N GLU A 12 21.33 10.15 -2.56
CA GLU A 12 22.78 10.11 -2.32
C GLU A 12 23.14 9.28 -1.09
N ILE A 13 22.43 9.47 0.04
CA ILE A 13 22.62 8.68 1.26
C ILE A 13 22.44 7.19 0.98
N LEU A 14 21.34 6.82 0.29
CA LEU A 14 21.03 5.41 0.02
C LEU A 14 22.00 4.79 -0.99
N LEU A 15 22.42 5.53 -2.02
CA LEU A 15 23.44 5.04 -2.96
C LEU A 15 24.79 4.85 -2.27
N SER A 16 25.18 5.76 -1.37
CA SER A 16 26.38 5.58 -0.54
C SER A 16 26.27 4.33 0.34
N ALA A 17 25.11 4.11 0.96
CA ALA A 17 24.86 2.93 1.80
C ALA A 17 24.94 1.60 1.04
N VAL A 18 24.54 1.62 -0.24
CA VAL A 18 24.59 0.46 -1.14
C VAL A 18 26.01 0.19 -1.66
N TYR A 19 26.76 1.22 -2.06
CA TYR A 19 28.03 1.04 -2.79
C TYR A 19 29.29 1.27 -1.95
N ASN A 20 29.29 2.22 -1.02
CA ASN A 20 30.47 2.54 -0.22
C ASN A 20 30.55 1.67 1.04
N ASN A 21 29.41 1.26 1.58
CA ASN A 21 29.26 0.21 2.60
C ASN A 21 30.32 0.22 3.73
N ALA A 22 30.62 1.39 4.30
CA ALA A 22 31.52 1.48 5.46
C ALA A 22 30.89 0.75 6.66
N ALA A 23 31.71 0.23 7.58
CA ALA A 23 31.27 -0.62 8.69
C ALA A 23 30.15 0.01 9.54
N ASP A 24 30.19 1.32 9.75
CA ASP A 24 29.19 2.05 10.56
C ASP A 24 28.00 2.60 9.75
N THR A 25 27.89 2.24 8.46
CA THR A 25 26.84 2.80 7.60
C THR A 25 25.50 2.15 7.93
N PRO A 26 24.45 2.94 8.25
CA PRO A 26 23.12 2.40 8.49
C PRO A 26 22.62 1.55 7.30
N LYS A 27 21.87 0.49 7.61
CA LYS A 27 21.26 -0.39 6.59
C LYS A 27 19.75 -0.26 6.52
N CYS A 28 19.13 0.17 7.61
CA CYS A 28 17.68 0.33 7.71
C CYS A 28 17.34 1.81 7.62
N TYR A 29 16.55 2.20 6.62
CA TYR A 29 16.09 3.57 6.41
C TYR A 29 14.57 3.63 6.41
N PHE A 30 14.01 4.70 6.98
CA PHE A 30 12.59 5.00 6.85
C PHE A 30 12.43 6.37 6.22
N LEU A 31 11.75 6.45 5.09
CA LEU A 31 11.42 7.70 4.41
C LEU A 31 10.01 8.14 4.82
N ASP A 32 9.95 9.07 5.77
CA ASP A 32 8.73 9.77 6.12
C ASP A 32 8.49 10.90 5.13
N GLY A 33 7.27 10.99 4.61
CA GLY A 33 6.86 12.14 3.84
C GLY A 33 5.36 12.13 3.67
N PRO A 34 4.69 13.29 3.76
CA PRO A 34 3.27 13.37 3.49
C PRO A 34 2.90 12.93 2.06
N ALA A 35 1.60 12.84 1.81
CA ALA A 35 1.10 12.65 0.46
C ALA A 35 1.62 13.75 -0.48
N GLY A 36 2.05 13.37 -1.68
CA GLY A 36 2.48 14.33 -2.70
C GLY A 36 3.91 14.89 -2.57
N THR A 37 4.73 14.42 -1.62
CA THR A 37 6.16 14.83 -1.52
C THR A 37 7.11 14.12 -2.48
N GLY A 38 6.59 13.20 -3.31
CA GLY A 38 7.38 12.51 -4.33
C GLY A 38 8.20 11.32 -3.83
N LYS A 39 7.80 10.67 -2.72
CA LYS A 39 8.41 9.41 -2.23
C LYS A 39 8.60 8.36 -3.34
N THR A 40 7.54 8.08 -4.10
CA THR A 40 7.60 7.14 -5.23
C THR A 40 8.62 7.55 -6.28
N PHE A 41 8.81 8.85 -6.53
CA PHE A 41 9.81 9.34 -7.47
C PHE A 41 11.25 9.09 -6.97
N VAL A 42 11.49 9.21 -5.66
CA VAL A 42 12.76 8.83 -5.02
C VAL A 42 13.02 7.33 -5.18
N TYR A 43 12.03 6.49 -4.88
CA TYR A 43 12.15 5.03 -5.05
C TYR A 43 12.46 4.67 -6.49
N SER A 44 11.70 5.19 -7.46
CA SER A 44 11.93 4.97 -8.88
C SER A 44 13.35 5.36 -9.30
N THR A 45 13.85 6.50 -8.81
CA THR A 45 15.21 6.95 -9.13
C THR A 45 16.27 5.99 -8.57
N LEU A 46 16.12 5.53 -7.32
CA LEU A 46 17.00 4.53 -6.72
C LEU A 46 16.98 3.21 -7.49
N LEU A 47 15.78 2.70 -7.79
CA LEU A 47 15.58 1.44 -8.49
C LEU A 47 16.23 1.47 -9.88
N HIS A 48 15.99 2.53 -10.66
CA HIS A 48 16.60 2.68 -11.99
C HIS A 48 18.11 2.89 -11.94
N THR A 49 18.61 3.69 -11.00
CA THR A 49 20.04 3.96 -10.89
C THR A 49 20.83 2.69 -10.54
N ILE A 50 20.31 1.87 -9.63
CA ILE A 50 20.97 0.63 -9.21
C ILE A 50 20.86 -0.45 -10.29
N ARG A 51 19.68 -0.60 -10.92
CA ARG A 51 19.50 -1.51 -12.06
C ARG A 51 20.36 -1.13 -13.26
N GLY A 52 20.48 0.17 -13.55
CA GLY A 52 21.33 0.69 -14.61
C GLY A 52 22.82 0.39 -14.41
N ARG A 53 23.24 0.11 -13.15
CA ARG A 53 24.58 -0.38 -12.81
C ARG A 53 24.69 -1.91 -12.80
N GLY A 54 23.68 -2.62 -13.29
CA GLY A 54 23.65 -4.09 -13.36
C GLY A 54 23.40 -4.81 -12.02
N ASN A 55 22.89 -4.11 -10.99
CA ASN A 55 22.64 -4.69 -9.67
C ASN A 55 21.14 -4.96 -9.45
N ASP A 56 20.84 -6.02 -8.69
CA ASP A 56 19.47 -6.41 -8.36
C ASP A 56 18.85 -5.55 -7.25
N VAL A 57 17.59 -5.18 -7.44
CA VAL A 57 16.76 -4.43 -6.49
C VAL A 57 15.37 -5.03 -6.41
N ILE A 58 14.76 -4.96 -5.23
CA ILE A 58 13.42 -5.49 -4.97
C ILE A 58 12.50 -4.35 -4.56
N PRO A 59 11.59 -3.91 -5.45
CA PRO A 59 10.49 -3.04 -5.09
C PRO A 59 9.30 -3.86 -4.59
N VAL A 60 8.87 -3.59 -3.35
CA VAL A 60 7.63 -4.12 -2.79
C VAL A 60 6.75 -3.02 -2.21
N ALA A 61 5.46 -3.31 -2.07
CA ALA A 61 4.54 -2.48 -1.30
C ALA A 61 3.63 -3.32 -0.41
N SER A 62 2.99 -2.68 0.56
CA SER A 62 2.03 -3.34 1.46
C SER A 62 0.74 -3.75 0.74
N THR A 63 0.28 -3.00 -0.26
CA THR A 63 -0.96 -3.26 -1.02
C THR A 63 -0.67 -3.51 -2.50
N GLY A 64 -1.59 -4.20 -3.18
CA GLY A 64 -1.47 -4.48 -4.62
C GLY A 64 -1.42 -3.22 -5.49
N ILE A 65 -2.31 -2.25 -5.21
CA ILE A 65 -2.37 -0.99 -5.95
C ILE A 65 -1.09 -0.16 -5.71
N ALA A 66 -0.56 -0.10 -4.49
CA ALA A 66 0.70 0.59 -4.26
C ALA A 66 1.87 -0.11 -4.99
N ALA A 67 1.84 -1.44 -5.08
CA ALA A 67 2.87 -2.19 -5.79
C ALA A 67 2.89 -1.92 -7.30
N THR A 68 1.74 -1.72 -7.94
CA THR A 68 1.68 -1.41 -9.39
C THR A 68 2.28 -0.03 -9.71
N LEU A 69 2.33 0.88 -8.74
CA LEU A 69 2.94 2.20 -8.88
C LEU A 69 4.48 2.16 -8.78
N LEU A 70 5.07 1.06 -8.30
CA LEU A 70 6.51 0.90 -8.21
C LEU A 70 7.08 0.40 -9.53
N ILE A 71 8.01 1.17 -10.10
CA ILE A 71 8.52 0.91 -11.45
C ILE A 71 9.41 -0.35 -11.49
N GLY A 72 9.22 -1.12 -12.57
CA GLY A 72 10.00 -2.33 -12.89
C GLY A 72 9.58 -3.53 -12.06
N GLY A 73 8.28 -3.84 -12.11
CA GLY A 73 7.71 -5.09 -11.59
C GLY A 73 7.47 -5.11 -10.09
N GLY A 74 7.02 -3.98 -9.51
CA GLY A 74 6.60 -3.94 -8.11
C GLY A 74 5.57 -5.03 -7.78
N ARG A 75 5.73 -5.65 -6.61
CA ARG A 75 4.85 -6.72 -6.11
C ARG A 75 4.51 -6.48 -4.65
N THR A 76 3.48 -7.14 -4.14
CA THR A 76 3.19 -7.08 -2.70
C THR A 76 4.30 -7.76 -1.91
N ALA A 77 4.63 -7.22 -0.73
CA ALA A 77 5.63 -7.81 0.15
C ALA A 77 5.28 -9.26 0.53
N HIS A 78 3.99 -9.53 0.76
CA HIS A 78 3.47 -10.87 0.98
C HIS A 78 3.83 -11.85 -0.16
N SER A 79 3.71 -11.42 -1.42
CA SER A 79 4.00 -12.26 -2.59
C SER A 79 5.48 -12.54 -2.78
N VAL A 80 6.34 -11.53 -2.55
CA VAL A 80 7.79 -11.62 -2.75
C VAL A 80 8.46 -12.42 -1.65
N PHE A 81 8.17 -12.11 -0.39
CA PHE A 81 8.80 -12.78 0.74
C PHE A 81 8.06 -14.04 1.18
N LYS A 82 6.88 -14.34 0.63
CA LYS A 82 6.02 -15.46 1.08
C LYS A 82 5.63 -15.32 2.55
N ILE A 83 5.25 -14.10 2.94
CA ILE A 83 4.78 -13.79 4.28
C ILE A 83 3.44 -14.50 4.49
N PRO A 84 3.26 -15.29 5.58
CA PRO A 84 1.98 -15.91 5.87
C PRO A 84 0.91 -14.86 6.15
N ILE A 85 -0.35 -15.19 5.88
CA ILE A 85 -1.50 -14.30 6.15
C ILE A 85 -1.70 -14.18 7.66
N ASP A 86 -1.68 -15.32 8.36
CA ASP A 86 -1.76 -15.36 9.82
C ASP A 86 -0.39 -15.12 10.46
N LEU A 87 -0.26 -13.95 11.08
CA LEU A 87 1.01 -13.47 11.63
C LEU A 87 0.99 -13.38 13.15
N ASN A 88 1.97 -14.03 13.76
CA ASN A 88 2.28 -13.94 15.19
C ASN A 88 3.76 -13.56 15.40
N ALA A 89 4.16 -13.38 16.65
CA ALA A 89 5.52 -12.92 17.01
C ALA A 89 6.62 -13.92 16.60
N THR A 90 6.30 -15.19 16.36
CA THR A 90 7.24 -16.25 15.95
C THR A 90 7.10 -16.64 14.48
N SER A 91 6.16 -16.05 13.73
CA SER A 91 5.97 -16.33 12.31
C SER A 91 7.25 -16.10 11.50
N THR A 92 7.48 -17.02 10.57
CA THR A 92 8.55 -16.96 9.58
C THR A 92 7.94 -16.94 8.18
N CYS A 93 8.74 -16.51 7.20
CA CYS A 93 8.33 -16.52 5.81
C CYS A 93 8.42 -17.92 5.20
N ASN A 94 7.44 -18.28 4.35
CA ASN A 94 7.37 -19.59 3.69
C ASN A 94 8.23 -19.65 2.42
N LEU A 95 9.50 -19.28 2.54
CA LEU A 95 10.46 -19.27 1.43
C LEU A 95 11.59 -20.27 1.72
N LYS A 96 11.74 -21.27 0.83
CA LYS A 96 12.75 -22.31 0.98
C LYS A 96 14.13 -21.83 0.51
N PRO A 97 15.22 -22.17 1.22
CA PRO A 97 16.58 -21.99 0.70
C PRO A 97 16.77 -22.72 -0.64
N ASN A 98 17.75 -22.28 -1.44
CA ASN A 98 18.09 -22.88 -2.75
C ASN A 98 16.97 -22.80 -3.80
N THR A 99 16.08 -21.82 -3.67
CA THR A 99 15.10 -21.46 -4.70
C THR A 99 15.58 -20.25 -5.49
N LYS A 100 15.06 -20.04 -6.71
CA LYS A 100 15.39 -18.86 -7.51
C LYS A 100 15.03 -17.57 -6.77
N GLU A 101 13.93 -17.61 -6.01
CA GLU A 101 13.48 -16.52 -5.16
C GLU A 101 14.48 -16.22 -4.04
N ALA A 102 15.01 -17.26 -3.37
CA ALA A 102 16.05 -17.09 -2.35
C ALA A 102 17.32 -16.47 -2.95
N ASP A 103 17.76 -16.95 -4.11
CA ASP A 103 18.94 -16.43 -4.81
C ASP A 103 18.77 -14.96 -5.20
N MET A 104 17.57 -14.57 -5.63
CA MET A 104 17.23 -13.18 -5.92
C MET A 104 17.35 -12.30 -4.66
N LEU A 105 16.81 -12.76 -3.52
CA LEU A 105 16.96 -12.05 -2.23
C LEU A 105 18.43 -11.91 -1.82
N LEU A 106 19.24 -12.95 -2.04
CA LEU A 106 20.67 -12.95 -1.75
C LEU A 106 21.48 -12.00 -2.63
N LYS A 107 21.15 -11.87 -3.92
CA LYS A 107 21.84 -10.97 -4.85
C LYS A 107 21.41 -9.50 -4.70
N THR A 108 20.20 -9.28 -4.22
CA THR A 108 19.60 -7.95 -4.07
C THR A 108 20.47 -7.03 -3.20
N LYS A 109 20.69 -5.81 -3.70
CA LYS A 109 21.44 -4.74 -3.02
C LYS A 109 20.56 -3.76 -2.26
N LEU A 110 19.34 -3.53 -2.75
CA LEU A 110 18.36 -2.64 -2.13
C LEU A 110 16.97 -3.26 -2.15
N ILE A 111 16.31 -3.23 -1.00
CA ILE A 111 14.88 -3.53 -0.84
C ILE A 111 14.14 -2.22 -0.59
N VAL A 112 13.18 -1.89 -1.44
CA VAL A 112 12.27 -0.76 -1.23
C VAL A 112 10.93 -1.33 -0.80
N TRP A 113 10.36 -0.83 0.29
CA TRP A 113 9.02 -1.23 0.75
C TRP A 113 8.13 0.00 0.93
N ASP A 114 7.20 0.21 0.01
CA ASP A 114 6.25 1.33 0.04
C ASP A 114 4.97 1.00 0.83
N GLU A 115 4.33 2.04 1.36
CA GLU A 115 3.19 1.95 2.29
C GLU A 115 3.46 1.07 3.52
N ALA A 116 4.70 1.06 4.01
CA ALA A 116 5.14 0.28 5.17
C ALA A 116 4.30 0.49 6.45
N PRO A 117 3.77 1.70 6.77
CA PRO A 117 2.92 1.90 7.94
C PRO A 117 1.66 1.03 8.00
N MET A 118 1.15 0.58 6.86
CA MET A 118 -0.01 -0.32 6.78
C MET A 118 0.32 -1.77 7.15
N THR A 119 1.60 -2.13 7.21
CA THR A 119 2.03 -3.51 7.46
C THR A 119 2.16 -3.79 8.96
N HIS A 120 1.59 -4.90 9.41
CA HIS A 120 1.71 -5.38 10.78
C HIS A 120 3.18 -5.67 11.13
N VAL A 121 3.62 -5.29 12.34
CA VAL A 121 5.04 -5.39 12.73
C VAL A 121 5.63 -6.80 12.59
N HIS A 122 4.82 -7.83 12.87
CA HIS A 122 5.21 -9.23 12.71
C HIS A 122 5.66 -9.60 11.28
N ALA A 123 5.12 -8.96 10.24
CA ALA A 123 5.58 -9.18 8.87
C ALA A 123 7.03 -8.73 8.69
N PHE A 124 7.41 -7.57 9.24
CA PHE A 124 8.79 -7.10 9.21
C PHE A 124 9.72 -8.04 9.98
N LEU A 125 9.28 -8.60 11.11
CA LEU A 125 10.06 -9.57 11.89
C LEU A 125 10.22 -10.92 11.16
N ALA A 126 9.18 -11.37 10.46
CA ALA A 126 9.25 -12.57 9.63
C ALA A 126 10.25 -12.39 8.47
N VAL A 127 10.26 -11.21 7.83
CA VAL A 127 11.21 -10.87 6.76
C VAL A 127 12.62 -10.67 7.29
N ASP A 128 12.79 -10.02 8.45
CA ASP A 128 14.08 -9.87 9.14
C ASP A 128 14.70 -11.24 9.41
N ARG A 129 13.96 -12.16 10.04
CA ARG A 129 14.39 -13.55 10.28
C ARG A 129 14.76 -14.28 9.00
N LEU A 130 13.91 -14.19 7.97
CA LEU A 130 14.17 -14.81 6.67
C LEU A 130 15.51 -14.32 6.09
N LEU A 131 15.73 -13.01 6.06
CA LEU A 131 16.94 -12.45 5.46
C LEU A 131 18.19 -12.79 6.27
N GLN A 132 18.12 -12.77 7.60
CA GLN A 132 19.23 -13.21 8.45
C GLN A 132 19.58 -14.69 8.21
N ASP A 133 18.56 -15.55 8.04
CA ASP A 133 18.76 -16.97 7.80
C ASP A 133 19.31 -17.27 6.39
N LEU A 134 18.91 -16.49 5.39
CA LEU A 134 19.44 -16.60 4.03
C LEU A 134 20.89 -16.08 3.95
N THR A 135 21.16 -14.87 4.46
CA THR A 135 22.48 -14.25 4.35
C THR A 135 23.49 -14.75 5.38
N LYS A 136 23.03 -15.52 6.39
CA LYS A 136 23.82 -15.95 7.55
C LYS A 136 24.42 -14.77 8.34
N CYS A 137 23.76 -13.61 8.30
CA CYS A 137 24.15 -12.40 9.01
C CYS A 137 23.09 -12.07 10.07
N LYS A 138 23.51 -11.79 11.31
CA LYS A 138 22.60 -11.44 12.42
C LYS A 138 22.27 -9.94 12.50
N GLU A 139 22.78 -9.14 11.57
CA GLU A 139 22.37 -7.75 11.44
C GLU A 139 20.91 -7.66 10.98
N PRO A 140 20.20 -6.55 11.29
CA PRO A 140 18.85 -6.31 10.81
C PRO A 140 18.72 -6.52 9.31
N PHE A 141 17.69 -7.26 8.91
CA PHE A 141 17.39 -7.69 7.54
C PHE A 141 18.56 -8.39 6.86
N GLY A 142 19.37 -9.14 7.63
CA GLY A 142 20.51 -9.88 7.13
C GLY A 142 21.61 -9.00 6.52
N GLY A 143 21.73 -7.75 6.99
CA GLY A 143 22.70 -6.76 6.48
C GLY A 143 22.31 -6.13 5.14
N LYS A 144 21.11 -6.40 4.62
CA LYS A 144 20.60 -5.78 3.39
C LYS A 144 20.25 -4.32 3.62
N VAL A 145 20.52 -3.48 2.62
CA VAL A 145 20.01 -2.10 2.63
C VAL A 145 18.51 -2.15 2.36
N ILE A 146 17.71 -1.64 3.29
CA ILE A 146 16.26 -1.57 3.19
C ILE A 146 15.82 -0.12 3.41
N ILE A 147 14.92 0.35 2.54
CA ILE A 147 14.21 1.61 2.71
C ILE A 147 12.71 1.31 2.82
N LEU A 148 12.17 1.53 4.02
CA LEU A 148 10.74 1.54 4.25
C LEU A 148 10.20 2.93 3.94
N GLY A 149 9.04 2.97 3.31
CA GLY A 149 8.42 4.17 2.81
C GLY A 149 7.00 4.30 3.28
N GLY A 150 6.57 5.52 3.60
CA GLY A 150 5.16 5.76 3.83
C GLY A 150 4.90 6.96 4.73
N ASP A 151 3.68 7.01 5.24
CA ASP A 151 3.21 8.09 6.08
C ASP A 151 2.39 7.55 7.26
N PHE A 152 2.92 7.68 8.47
CA PHE A 152 2.22 7.24 9.69
C PHE A 152 1.00 8.10 10.05
N ARG A 153 0.77 9.22 9.35
CA ARG A 153 -0.47 10.01 9.45
C ARG A 153 -1.62 9.36 8.68
N GLN A 154 -1.34 8.35 7.84
CA GLN A 154 -2.33 7.63 7.06
C GLN A 154 -2.82 6.39 7.80
N VAL A 155 -3.02 5.28 7.08
CA VAL A 155 -3.64 4.07 7.57
C VAL A 155 -2.63 3.20 8.33
N LEU A 156 -2.99 2.80 9.55
CA LEU A 156 -2.24 1.83 10.37
C LEU A 156 -2.59 0.39 9.97
N PRO A 157 -1.88 -0.62 10.49
CA PRO A 157 -2.20 -2.01 10.18
C PRO A 157 -3.64 -2.35 10.55
N VAL A 158 -4.34 -2.99 9.61
CA VAL A 158 -5.72 -3.41 9.81
C VAL A 158 -5.73 -4.71 10.63
N ILE A 159 -6.39 -4.67 11.77
CA ILE A 159 -6.62 -5.85 12.61
C ILE A 159 -8.13 -6.05 12.69
N LEU A 160 -8.61 -7.16 12.14
CA LEU A 160 -10.03 -7.49 12.15
C LEU A 160 -10.53 -7.54 13.59
N ARG A 161 -11.58 -6.76 13.89
CA ARG A 161 -12.16 -6.63 15.24
C ARG A 161 -11.17 -6.12 16.29
N GLY A 162 -10.05 -5.54 15.87
CA GLY A 162 -9.02 -4.99 16.75
C GLY A 162 -9.42 -3.65 17.36
N SER A 163 -9.00 -3.42 18.60
CA SER A 163 -9.15 -2.11 19.24
C SER A 163 -8.14 -1.11 18.68
N ARG A 164 -8.39 0.19 18.87
CA ARG A 164 -7.43 1.25 18.53
C ARG A 164 -6.06 1.01 19.18
N THR A 165 -6.04 0.56 20.44
CA THR A 165 -4.81 0.24 21.17
C THR A 165 -4.05 -0.90 20.48
N LEU A 166 -4.76 -1.93 20.03
CA LEU A 166 -4.16 -3.06 19.33
C LEU A 166 -3.56 -2.63 17.98
N ASN A 167 -4.30 -1.84 17.18
CA ASN A 167 -3.78 -1.30 15.91
C ASN A 167 -2.50 -0.48 16.10
N VAL A 168 -2.45 0.33 17.16
CA VAL A 168 -1.25 1.11 17.49
C VAL A 168 -0.11 0.19 17.96
N ALA A 169 -0.38 -0.79 18.83
CA ALA A 169 0.62 -1.74 19.32
C ALA A 169 1.25 -2.59 18.20
N SER A 170 0.47 -2.88 17.16
CA SER A 170 0.90 -3.62 15.98
C SER A 170 1.69 -2.80 14.96
N SER A 171 1.80 -1.49 15.16
CA SER A 171 2.60 -0.60 14.31
C SER A 171 4.09 -0.84 14.51
N LEU A 172 4.87 -0.74 13.43
CA LEU A 172 6.34 -0.80 13.49
C LEU A 172 6.91 0.17 14.53
N LYS A 173 6.33 1.39 14.66
CA LYS A 173 6.77 2.42 15.63
C LYS A 173 6.72 1.98 17.10
N LYS A 174 5.94 0.95 17.44
CA LYS A 174 5.82 0.43 18.81
C LYS A 174 6.79 -0.71 19.12
N HIS A 175 7.57 -1.17 18.15
CA HIS A 175 8.50 -2.27 18.32
C HIS A 175 9.97 -1.81 18.33
N ALA A 176 10.83 -2.56 19.03
CA ALA A 176 12.26 -2.23 19.15
C ALA A 176 13.00 -2.14 17.79
N LEU A 177 12.50 -2.86 16.78
CA LEU A 177 13.02 -2.81 15.41
C LEU A 177 13.01 -1.38 14.84
N TRP A 178 12.05 -0.54 15.24
CA TRP A 178 12.00 0.86 14.82
C TRP A 178 13.23 1.69 15.21
N LEU A 179 13.89 1.33 16.32
CA LEU A 179 15.10 2.01 16.78
C LEU A 179 16.28 1.77 15.84
N LYS A 180 16.25 0.71 15.02
CA LYS A 180 17.30 0.39 14.04
C LYS A 180 17.19 1.21 12.76
N PHE A 181 16.04 1.85 12.51
CA PHE A 181 15.82 2.65 11.31
C PHE A 181 16.43 4.05 11.44
N HIS A 182 17.18 4.49 10.44
CA HIS A 182 17.55 5.90 10.26
C HIS A 182 16.40 6.62 9.53
N LYS A 183 15.93 7.74 10.09
CA LYS A 183 14.72 8.42 9.60
C LYS A 183 15.12 9.56 8.67
N LEU A 184 14.55 9.54 7.48
CA LEU A 184 14.71 10.56 6.45
C LEU A 184 13.34 11.20 6.22
N TYR A 185 13.33 12.49 5.92
CA TYR A 185 12.10 13.27 5.83
C TYR A 185 12.04 14.00 4.49
N LEU A 186 10.89 13.90 3.82
CA LEU A 186 10.51 14.81 2.74
C LEU A 186 9.40 15.70 3.25
N THR A 187 9.63 17.02 3.26
CA THR A 187 8.66 17.99 3.77
C THR A 187 7.98 18.76 2.65
N LYS A 188 8.66 18.91 1.51
CA LYS A 188 8.15 19.69 0.38
C LYS A 188 7.10 18.91 -0.42
N ILE A 189 5.84 19.36 -0.36
CA ILE A 189 4.76 18.87 -1.23
C ILE A 189 5.01 19.36 -2.65
N MET A 190 5.03 18.44 -3.62
CA MET A 190 5.31 18.72 -5.02
C MET A 190 4.10 18.51 -5.94
N ARG A 191 3.10 17.76 -5.47
CA ARG A 191 1.92 17.39 -6.26
C ARG A 191 0.82 18.45 -6.22
N ALA A 192 0.72 19.18 -5.11
CA ALA A 192 -0.31 20.20 -4.91
C ALA A 192 -0.01 21.45 -5.75
N LEU A 193 -1.06 22.06 -6.30
CA LEU A 193 -0.98 23.37 -6.95
C LEU A 193 -0.66 24.46 -5.92
N GLU A 194 -0.13 25.59 -6.39
CA GLU A 194 0.16 26.72 -5.50
C GLU A 194 -1.09 27.25 -4.79
N SER A 195 -2.24 27.20 -5.48
CA SER A 195 -3.56 27.52 -4.93
C SER A 195 -4.07 26.55 -3.86
N GLU A 196 -3.48 25.35 -3.74
CA GLU A 196 -3.90 24.31 -2.80
C GLU A 196 -2.99 24.24 -1.56
N ARG A 197 -2.01 25.15 -1.42
CA ARG A 197 -1.05 25.13 -0.32
C ARG A 197 -1.71 25.21 1.05
N ASP A 198 -2.71 26.09 1.20
CA ASP A 198 -3.41 26.28 2.48
C ASP A 198 -4.20 25.02 2.87
N PHE A 199 -4.83 24.37 1.89
CA PHE A 199 -5.51 23.10 2.10
C PHE A 199 -4.54 21.98 2.48
N GLY A 200 -3.38 21.92 1.81
CA GLY A 200 -2.31 20.98 2.15
C GLY A 200 -1.77 21.19 3.57
N ALA A 201 -1.59 22.45 3.99
CA ALA A 201 -1.17 22.79 5.35
C ALA A 201 -2.23 22.38 6.40
N TRP A 202 -3.52 22.64 6.12
CA TRP A 202 -4.62 22.22 6.98
C TRP A 202 -4.69 20.68 7.13
N LEU A 203 -4.52 19.92 6.02
CA LEU A 203 -4.45 18.46 6.07
C LEU A 203 -3.28 17.95 6.94
N LEU A 204 -2.13 18.62 6.86
CA LEU A 204 -0.98 18.28 7.70
C LEU A 204 -1.26 18.52 9.19
N ASP A 205 -1.89 19.64 9.53
CA ASP A 205 -2.23 19.97 10.92
C ASP A 205 -3.23 18.97 11.52
N ILE A 206 -4.16 18.43 10.72
CA ILE A 206 -5.01 17.31 11.12
C ILE A 206 -4.18 16.06 11.40
N GLY A 207 -3.29 15.68 10.48
CA GLY A 207 -2.45 14.49 10.60
C GLY A 207 -1.52 14.52 11.81
N GLU A 208 -1.01 15.71 12.15
CA GLU A 208 -0.16 15.94 13.34
C GLU A 208 -0.96 16.15 14.63
N LYS A 209 -2.29 16.06 14.58
CA LYS A 209 -3.21 16.30 15.71
C LYS A 209 -3.02 17.67 16.37
N LYS A 210 -2.67 18.69 15.58
CA LYS A 210 -2.68 20.08 16.05
C LYS A 210 -4.09 20.65 16.11
N SER A 211 -4.99 20.12 15.29
CA SER A 211 -6.43 20.35 15.41
C SER A 211 -6.96 19.68 16.69
N GLY A 212 -7.88 20.33 17.38
CA GLY A 212 -8.57 19.75 18.54
C GLY A 212 -9.37 18.48 18.19
N SER A 213 -10.13 17.95 19.15
CA SER A 213 -10.97 16.76 18.93
C SER A 213 -12.03 16.93 17.84
N THR A 214 -12.41 18.17 17.55
CA THR A 214 -13.38 18.53 16.51
C THR A 214 -12.65 19.21 15.36
N ILE A 215 -12.78 18.63 14.17
CA ILE A 215 -12.18 19.16 12.94
C ILE A 215 -13.25 19.99 12.23
N GLN A 216 -12.94 21.27 11.99
CA GLN A 216 -13.76 22.13 11.13
C GLN A 216 -13.34 21.91 9.67
N LEU A 217 -14.27 21.46 8.84
CA LEU A 217 -14.03 21.23 7.42
C LEU A 217 -14.02 22.58 6.66
N PRO A 218 -13.03 22.83 5.79
CA PRO A 218 -13.03 23.96 4.88
C PRO A 218 -14.27 23.97 3.97
N LEU A 219 -14.71 25.16 3.55
CA LEU A 219 -15.91 25.31 2.71
C LEU A 219 -15.85 24.49 1.41
N GLN A 220 -14.66 24.34 0.83
CA GLN A 220 -14.42 23.54 -0.37
C GLN A 220 -14.63 22.03 -0.20
N CYS A 221 -14.72 21.53 1.04
CA CYS A 221 -15.01 20.12 1.31
C CYS A 221 -16.51 19.81 1.30
N TYR A 222 -17.38 20.83 1.34
CA TYR A 222 -18.81 20.61 1.32
C TYR A 222 -19.27 20.43 -0.13
N PRO A 223 -19.99 19.34 -0.43
CA PRO A 223 -20.51 19.12 -1.77
C PRO A 223 -21.56 20.16 -2.13
N SER A 224 -21.58 20.59 -3.39
CA SER A 224 -22.68 21.41 -3.91
C SER A 224 -23.92 20.55 -4.20
N ILE A 225 -23.75 19.26 -4.44
CA ILE A 225 -24.82 18.29 -4.73
C ILE A 225 -24.63 17.09 -3.80
N GLN A 226 -25.67 16.70 -3.05
CA GLN A 226 -25.56 15.62 -2.07
C GLN A 226 -25.26 14.25 -2.70
N ASP A 227 -25.76 13.99 -3.90
CA ASP A 227 -25.46 12.76 -4.64
C ASP A 227 -24.05 12.87 -5.25
N PRO A 228 -23.08 12.06 -4.82
CA PRO A 228 -21.70 12.12 -5.33
C PRO A 228 -21.60 11.70 -6.79
N ILE A 229 -22.51 10.83 -7.28
CA ILE A 229 -22.53 10.40 -8.69
C ILE A 229 -22.97 11.59 -9.53
N HIS A 230 -24.08 12.23 -9.15
CA HIS A 230 -24.57 13.41 -9.87
C HIS A 230 -23.57 14.58 -9.78
N GLN A 231 -22.93 14.79 -8.62
CA GLN A 231 -21.89 15.81 -8.49
C GLN A 231 -20.73 15.59 -9.45
N LEU A 232 -20.30 14.34 -9.64
CA LEU A 232 -19.08 14.03 -10.38
C LEU A 232 -19.30 13.67 -11.84
N TYR A 233 -20.50 13.27 -12.24
CA TYR A 233 -20.77 12.72 -13.58
C TYR A 233 -21.96 13.37 -14.30
N SER A 234 -22.63 14.38 -13.74
CA SER A 234 -23.78 15.03 -14.40
C SER A 234 -23.45 15.79 -15.69
N ASP A 235 -22.17 16.16 -15.87
CA ASP A 235 -21.64 16.79 -17.07
C ASP A 235 -21.12 15.78 -18.12
N ILE A 236 -21.19 14.48 -17.83
CA ILE A 236 -20.73 13.42 -18.74
C ILE A 236 -21.89 12.81 -19.49
N ASP A 237 -21.78 12.76 -20.82
CA ASP A 237 -22.55 11.85 -21.65
C ASP A 237 -21.83 10.51 -21.77
N PHE A 238 -22.31 9.50 -21.03
CA PHE A 238 -21.71 8.17 -21.05
C PHE A 238 -21.78 7.46 -22.42
N SER A 239 -22.58 7.94 -23.37
CA SER A 239 -22.64 7.36 -24.73
C SER A 239 -21.48 7.74 -25.64
N SER A 240 -20.81 8.85 -25.34
CA SER A 240 -19.70 9.37 -26.11
C SER A 240 -18.44 9.59 -25.28
N VAL A 241 -18.44 9.17 -24.01
CA VAL A 241 -17.38 9.43 -23.05
C VAL A 241 -16.03 8.85 -23.47
N THR A 242 -14.99 9.66 -23.34
CA THR A 242 -13.61 9.25 -23.57
C THR A 242 -12.88 8.97 -22.24
N PRO A 243 -11.83 8.13 -22.25
CA PRO A 243 -10.99 7.93 -21.06
C PRO A 243 -10.38 9.23 -20.52
N GLN A 244 -10.19 10.24 -21.37
CA GLN A 244 -9.68 11.56 -20.99
C GLN A 244 -10.66 12.32 -20.09
N GLU A 245 -11.97 12.23 -20.37
CA GLU A 245 -13.01 12.92 -19.61
C GLU A 245 -13.25 12.28 -18.24
N LEU A 246 -13.03 10.96 -18.13
CA LEU A 246 -13.06 10.22 -16.87
C LEU A 246 -11.82 10.46 -16.01
N LYS A 247 -10.72 10.91 -16.61
CA LYS A 247 -9.46 11.12 -15.90
C LYS A 247 -9.62 12.16 -14.79
N GLY A 248 -9.19 11.80 -13.58
CA GLY A 248 -9.24 12.68 -12.42
C GLY A 248 -10.58 12.66 -11.67
N ARG A 249 -11.54 11.83 -12.11
CA ARG A 249 -12.80 11.61 -11.42
C ARG A 249 -12.73 10.29 -10.64
N ALA A 250 -12.87 10.37 -9.33
CA ALA A 250 -12.95 9.19 -8.46
C ALA A 250 -13.85 9.48 -7.27
N ILE A 251 -14.68 8.51 -6.90
CA ILE A 251 -15.45 8.51 -5.65
C ILE A 251 -14.76 7.55 -4.68
N LEU A 252 -14.44 8.05 -3.48
CA LEU A 252 -13.87 7.23 -2.41
C LEU A 252 -14.92 7.06 -1.31
N THR A 253 -15.12 5.82 -0.89
CA THR A 253 -16.07 5.47 0.19
C THR A 253 -15.31 4.88 1.37
N VAL A 254 -15.95 4.87 2.54
CA VAL A 254 -15.36 4.33 3.78
C VAL A 254 -15.38 2.80 3.84
N ASN A 255 -16.28 2.16 3.11
CA ASN A 255 -16.44 0.71 3.09
C ASN A 255 -16.65 0.19 1.66
N ASN A 256 -16.38 -1.11 1.48
CA ASN A 256 -16.46 -1.78 0.18
C ASN A 256 -17.91 -1.94 -0.30
N GLU A 257 -18.87 -2.10 0.60
CA GLU A 257 -20.29 -2.26 0.27
C GLU A 257 -20.83 -1.03 -0.47
N LEU A 258 -20.64 0.16 0.11
CA LEU A 258 -21.02 1.42 -0.53
C LEU A 258 -20.21 1.68 -1.81
N SER A 259 -18.94 1.25 -1.86
CA SER A 259 -18.15 1.33 -3.09
C SER A 259 -18.78 0.51 -4.22
N MET A 260 -19.19 -0.73 -3.93
CA MET A 260 -19.85 -1.61 -4.89
C MET A 260 -21.22 -1.05 -5.30
N GLU A 261 -22.01 -0.54 -4.35
CA GLU A 261 -23.30 0.10 -4.65
C GLU A 261 -23.13 1.29 -5.61
N ILE A 262 -22.20 2.20 -5.33
CA ILE A 262 -21.92 3.35 -6.18
C ILE A 262 -21.39 2.91 -7.55
N ASN A 263 -20.48 1.94 -7.61
CA ASN A 263 -19.96 1.41 -8.87
C ASN A 263 -21.08 0.83 -9.74
N ASN A 264 -21.99 0.06 -9.15
CA ASN A 264 -23.14 -0.52 -9.85
C ASN A 264 -24.11 0.57 -10.35
N LYS A 265 -24.41 1.59 -9.53
CA LYS A 265 -25.22 2.74 -9.96
C LYS A 265 -24.58 3.49 -11.14
N VAL A 266 -23.27 3.73 -11.09
CA VAL A 266 -22.54 4.35 -12.21
C VAL A 266 -22.61 3.47 -13.46
N LEU A 267 -22.49 2.16 -13.32
CA LEU A 267 -22.61 1.20 -14.42
C LEU A 267 -24.00 1.22 -15.07
N GLU A 268 -25.07 1.46 -14.30
CA GLU A 268 -26.44 1.60 -14.84
C GLU A 268 -26.57 2.78 -15.81
N PHE A 269 -25.88 3.89 -15.57
CA PHE A 269 -25.86 5.05 -16.47
C PHE A 269 -25.04 4.81 -17.75
N MET A 270 -24.11 3.84 -17.75
CA MET A 270 -23.31 3.52 -18.92
C MET A 270 -24.16 2.79 -19.98
N PRO A 271 -24.13 3.21 -21.25
CA PRO A 271 -24.81 2.50 -22.32
C PRO A 271 -24.10 1.17 -22.62
N GLY A 272 -24.75 0.35 -23.46
CA GLY A 272 -24.24 -0.96 -23.84
C GLY A 272 -24.84 -2.12 -23.04
N ASN A 273 -24.63 -3.33 -23.55
CA ASN A 273 -25.17 -4.54 -22.95
C ASN A 273 -24.35 -4.93 -21.71
N GLU A 274 -25.06 -5.16 -20.62
CA GLU A 274 -24.47 -5.71 -19.40
C GLU A 274 -24.14 -7.20 -19.58
N THR A 275 -22.92 -7.58 -19.21
CA THR A 275 -22.52 -8.98 -19.05
C THR A 275 -22.36 -9.27 -17.56
N VAL A 276 -23.08 -10.28 -17.08
CA VAL A 276 -23.04 -10.70 -15.67
C VAL A 276 -22.26 -12.01 -15.55
N TYR A 277 -21.22 -11.99 -14.73
CA TYR A 277 -20.45 -13.17 -14.34
C TYR A 277 -20.87 -13.57 -12.94
N LYS A 278 -21.25 -14.84 -12.75
CA LYS A 278 -21.65 -15.38 -11.45
C LYS A 278 -20.56 -16.31 -10.92
N ALA A 279 -20.20 -16.14 -9.65
CA ALA A 279 -19.29 -17.05 -8.95
C ALA A 279 -20.01 -18.38 -8.67
N VAL A 280 -19.22 -19.43 -8.44
CA VAL A 280 -19.71 -20.72 -7.97
C VAL A 280 -19.02 -21.01 -6.66
N ASP A 281 -19.74 -20.80 -5.57
CA ASP A 281 -19.21 -20.94 -4.22
C ASP A 281 -19.54 -22.31 -3.62
N MET A 282 -18.58 -22.91 -2.94
CA MET A 282 -18.72 -24.20 -2.28
C MET A 282 -18.13 -24.17 -0.89
N ILE A 283 -18.80 -24.84 0.05
CA ILE A 283 -18.33 -25.01 1.41
C ILE A 283 -17.32 -26.15 1.44
N MET A 284 -16.10 -25.84 1.84
CA MET A 284 -15.10 -26.85 2.16
C MET A 284 -15.22 -27.22 3.64
N SER A 285 -16.09 -28.17 3.96
CA SER A 285 -16.22 -28.79 5.28
C SER A 285 -16.10 -30.31 5.18
N GLU A 286 -15.53 -30.92 6.23
CA GLU A 286 -15.48 -32.38 6.39
C GLU A 286 -16.80 -32.93 6.96
N ASP A 287 -17.70 -32.08 7.46
CA ASP A 287 -19.03 -32.46 7.95
C ASP A 287 -20.07 -32.36 6.82
N PRO A 288 -20.70 -33.47 6.41
CA PRO A 288 -21.77 -33.47 5.41
C PRO A 288 -22.99 -32.63 5.81
N GLN A 289 -23.21 -32.35 7.10
CA GLN A 289 -24.34 -31.54 7.57
C GLN A 289 -24.15 -30.04 7.32
N ASP A 290 -22.92 -29.55 7.16
CA ASP A 290 -22.67 -28.14 6.89
C ASP A 290 -23.21 -27.73 5.50
N GLN A 291 -23.13 -28.63 4.51
CA GLN A 291 -23.71 -28.38 3.19
C GLN A 291 -25.24 -28.25 3.20
N LEU A 292 -25.91 -28.84 4.19
CA LEU A 292 -27.36 -28.70 4.38
C LEU A 292 -27.73 -27.47 5.22
N THR A 293 -26.79 -26.97 6.01
CA THR A 293 -27.00 -25.87 6.96
C THR A 293 -26.92 -24.50 6.28
N PHE A 294 -26.12 -24.39 5.23
CA PHE A 294 -25.88 -23.14 4.51
C PHE A 294 -26.39 -23.25 3.07
N PRO A 295 -27.58 -22.69 2.78
CA PRO A 295 -28.16 -22.76 1.45
C PRO A 295 -27.37 -21.93 0.44
N GLU A 296 -27.49 -22.26 -0.85
CA GLU A 296 -26.78 -21.58 -1.94
C GLU A 296 -27.11 -20.08 -1.97
N GLU A 297 -28.36 -19.69 -1.69
CA GLU A 297 -28.77 -18.29 -1.61
C GLU A 297 -28.03 -17.52 -0.50
N PHE A 298 -27.72 -18.19 0.61
CA PHE A 298 -26.93 -17.59 1.68
C PHE A 298 -25.49 -17.37 1.22
N LEU A 299 -24.87 -18.37 0.57
CA LEU A 299 -23.51 -18.25 0.03
C LEU A 299 -23.40 -17.11 -1.00
N ASN A 300 -24.37 -17.05 -1.92
CA ASN A 300 -24.46 -16.02 -2.95
C ASN A 300 -24.63 -14.59 -2.40
N SER A 301 -25.09 -14.46 -1.15
CA SER A 301 -25.20 -13.16 -0.46
C SER A 301 -23.89 -12.70 0.18
N LEU A 302 -22.89 -13.58 0.31
CA LEU A 302 -21.64 -13.25 0.95
C LEU A 302 -20.69 -12.53 -0.01
N THR A 303 -19.99 -11.53 0.50
CA THR A 303 -18.85 -10.91 -0.20
C THR A 303 -17.66 -10.83 0.75
N PRO A 304 -17.04 -11.98 1.08
CA PRO A 304 -15.97 -12.05 2.05
C PRO A 304 -14.73 -11.29 1.57
N THR A 305 -14.02 -10.67 2.52
CA THR A 305 -12.81 -9.90 2.24
C THR A 305 -11.78 -10.74 1.50
N GLY A 306 -11.32 -10.25 0.35
CA GLY A 306 -10.29 -10.90 -0.47
C GLY A 306 -10.83 -11.87 -1.52
N LEU A 307 -12.15 -12.03 -1.62
CA LEU A 307 -12.81 -12.78 -2.68
C LEU A 307 -13.67 -11.85 -3.56
N PRO A 308 -13.89 -12.20 -4.85
CA PRO A 308 -14.79 -11.45 -5.71
C PRO A 308 -16.25 -11.54 -5.19
N PRO A 309 -17.12 -10.58 -5.54
CA PRO A 309 -18.54 -10.71 -5.27
C PRO A 309 -19.14 -11.87 -6.08
N TYR A 310 -20.26 -12.40 -5.60
CA TYR A 310 -21.00 -13.44 -6.30
C TYR A 310 -21.41 -12.99 -7.70
N GLU A 311 -21.96 -11.79 -7.86
CA GLU A 311 -22.26 -11.21 -9.18
C GLU A 311 -21.29 -10.10 -9.53
N LEU A 312 -20.59 -10.25 -10.66
CA LEU A 312 -19.76 -9.22 -11.27
C LEU A 312 -20.41 -8.75 -12.57
N LYS A 313 -20.85 -7.48 -12.59
CA LYS A 313 -21.49 -6.84 -13.73
C LYS A 313 -20.47 -5.98 -14.48
N LEU A 314 -20.39 -6.15 -15.80
CA LEU A 314 -19.47 -5.42 -16.66
C LEU A 314 -20.17 -4.94 -17.94
N LYS A 315 -19.73 -3.79 -18.46
CA LYS A 315 -20.13 -3.23 -19.76
C LYS A 315 -18.87 -2.85 -20.56
N ILE A 316 -19.01 -2.82 -21.88
CA ILE A 316 -17.97 -2.38 -22.84
C ILE A 316 -18.12 -0.89 -23.11
#